data_AF-A0A382V9H1-F1
#
_entry.id   AF-A0A382V9H1-F1
#
_cell.length_a   1.000
_cell.length_b   1.000
_cell.length_c   1.000
_cell.angle_alpha   90.00
_cell.angle_beta   90.00
_cell.angle_gamma   90.00
#
_symmetry.space_group_name_H-M   'P 1'
#
loop_
_entity.id
_entity.type
_entity.pdbx_description
1 polymer ?
#
loop_
_entity_poly.entity_id
_entity_poly.type
_entity_poly.pdbx_seq_one_letter_code
_entity_poly.pdbx_strand_id
1 'polypeptide(L)'
;MDKQITQDWKDWIELNISRGCDKDGIYKILIDEGFSPIDIEKEMGHVPDVEVATIVNPLKAEQHVEFTKNLNSEKTSIYIPNAKKLDTELAEFYTLDNFLNSEECDQV
;
A
#
# COMPACT_ATOMS: atom_id res chain seq x y z
N MET A 1 -9.79 11.46 27.16
CA MET A 1 -11.09 11.02 26.62
C MET A 1 -10.75 10.15 25.46
N ASP A 2 -10.92 8.85 25.64
CA ASP A 2 -10.54 7.86 24.63
C ASP A 2 -11.54 7.91 23.48
N LYS A 3 -11.03 7.80 22.25
CA LYS A 3 -11.85 7.80 21.04
C LYS A 3 -12.69 6.52 21.03
N GLN A 4 -13.99 6.62 20.75
CA GLN A 4 -14.87 5.44 20.64
C GLN A 4 -14.82 4.86 19.24
N ILE A 5 -14.72 3.53 19.13
CA ILE A 5 -14.79 2.80 17.85
C ILE A 5 -16.22 2.92 17.30
N THR A 6 -16.40 3.72 16.25
CA THR A 6 -17.70 3.90 15.57
C THR A 6 -18.00 2.72 14.63
N GLN A 7 -19.23 2.64 14.12
CA GLN A 7 -19.62 1.59 13.18
C GLN A 7 -18.73 1.56 11.93
N ASP A 8 -18.37 2.72 11.37
CA ASP A 8 -17.46 2.79 10.21
C ASP A 8 -16.11 2.11 10.48
N TRP A 9 -15.58 2.24 11.71
CA TRP A 9 -14.35 1.58 12.10
C TRP A 9 -14.52 0.08 12.30
N LYS A 10 -15.67 -0.37 12.83
CA LYS A 10 -15.99 -1.80 12.94
C LYS A 10 -16.07 -2.45 11.56
N ASP A 11 -16.79 -1.83 10.64
CA ASP A 11 -16.94 -2.29 9.25
C ASP A 11 -15.57 -2.32 8.55
N TRP A 12 -14.73 -1.32 8.80
CA TRP A 12 -13.36 -1.29 8.28
C TRP A 12 -12.49 -2.41 8.86
N ILE A 13 -12.55 -2.67 10.17
CA ILE A 13 -11.82 -3.78 10.82
C ILE A 13 -12.24 -5.12 10.21
N GLU A 14 -13.55 -5.38 10.11
CA GLU A 14 -14.09 -6.61 9.55
C GLU A 14 -13.69 -6.80 8.08
N LEU A 15 -13.74 -5.73 7.28
CA LEU A 15 -13.31 -5.76 5.89
C LEU A 15 -11.83 -6.11 5.74
N ASN A 16 -10.95 -5.56 6.58
CA ASN A 16 -9.51 -5.85 6.49
C ASN A 16 -9.18 -7.25 7.02
N ILE A 17 -9.84 -7.71 8.09
CA ILE A 17 -9.69 -9.08 8.58
C ILE A 17 -10.18 -10.09 7.54
N SER A 18 -11.34 -9.85 6.91
CA SER A 18 -11.90 -10.74 5.87
C SER A 18 -11.05 -10.80 4.60
N ARG A 19 -10.31 -9.72 4.29
CA ARG A 19 -9.31 -9.69 3.22
C ARG A 19 -8.00 -10.40 3.58
N GLY A 20 -7.85 -10.87 4.82
CA GLY A 20 -6.63 -11.53 5.30
C GLY A 20 -5.48 -10.57 5.59
N CYS A 21 -5.78 -9.29 5.86
CA CYS A 21 -4.77 -8.34 6.29
C CYS A 21 -4.22 -8.70 7.67
N ASP A 22 -2.97 -8.30 7.92
CA ASP A 22 -2.27 -8.59 9.17
C ASP A 22 -2.96 -7.94 10.38
N LYS A 23 -3.33 -8.76 11.37
CA LYS A 23 -4.07 -8.30 12.55
C LYS A 23 -3.23 -7.38 13.43
N ASP A 24 -1.92 -7.60 13.49
CA ASP A 24 -1.00 -6.76 14.25
C ASP A 24 -0.89 -5.37 13.60
N GLY A 25 -0.80 -5.31 12.26
CA GLY A 25 -0.87 -4.07 11.48
C GLY A 25 -2.18 -3.32 11.66
N ILE A 26 -3.33 -4.02 11.63
CA ILE A 26 -4.65 -3.41 11.91
C ILE A 26 -4.70 -2.85 13.33
N TYR A 27 -4.24 -3.63 14.33
CA TYR A 27 -4.18 -3.20 15.72
C TYR A 27 -3.32 -1.92 15.86
N LYS A 28 -2.17 -1.88 15.19
CA LYS A 28 -1.28 -0.72 15.19
C LYS A 28 -1.92 0.53 14.58
N ILE A 29 -2.71 0.38 13.52
CA ILE A 29 -3.47 1.49 12.92
C ILE A 29 -4.46 2.07 13.94
N LEU A 30 -5.19 1.22 14.65
CA LEU A 30 -6.18 1.66 15.64
C LEU A 30 -5.54 2.36 16.84
N ILE A 31 -4.40 1.87 17.32
CA ILE A 31 -3.62 2.52 18.38
C ILE A 31 -3.12 3.89 17.92
N ASP A 32 -2.60 3.97 16.70
CA ASP A 32 -2.12 5.23 16.11
C ASP A 32 -3.23 6.26 15.92
N GLU A 33 -4.47 5.81 15.69
CA GLU A 33 -5.67 6.64 15.58
C GLU A 33 -6.20 7.14 16.95
N GLY A 34 -5.64 6.64 18.05
CA GLY A 34 -5.97 7.04 19.42
C GLY A 34 -7.11 6.26 20.06
N PHE A 35 -7.40 5.04 19.58
CA PHE A 35 -8.35 4.13 20.23
C PHE A 35 -7.70 3.43 21.44
N SER A 36 -8.53 3.08 22.43
CA SER A 36 -8.08 2.35 23.62
C SER A 36 -7.75 0.90 23.28
N PRO A 37 -6.61 0.35 23.76
CA PRO A 37 -6.26 -1.06 23.60
C PRO A 37 -7.41 -2.01 23.98
N ILE A 38 -8.09 -1.72 25.09
CA ILE A 38 -9.17 -2.56 25.62
C ILE A 38 -10.35 -2.64 24.63
N ASP A 39 -10.68 -1.52 23.98
CA ASP A 39 -11.78 -1.48 23.00
C ASP A 39 -11.39 -2.19 21.70
N ILE A 40 -10.13 -2.05 21.28
CA ILE A 40 -9.59 -2.73 20.09
C ILE A 40 -9.60 -4.25 20.29
N GLU A 41 -9.11 -4.73 21.43
CA GLU A 41 -9.05 -6.15 21.75
C GLU A 41 -10.44 -6.78 21.79
N LYS A 42 -11.41 -6.05 22.36
CA LYS A 42 -12.81 -6.49 22.39
C LYS A 42 -13.42 -6.60 20.99
N GLU A 43 -13.11 -5.67 20.10
CA GLU A 43 -13.67 -5.67 18.74
C GLU A 43 -12.99 -6.69 17.82
N MET A 44 -11.66 -6.81 17.90
CA MET A 44 -10.87 -7.69 17.03
C MET A 44 -10.80 -9.14 17.54
N GLY A 45 -10.99 -9.35 18.85
CA GLY A 45 -10.72 -10.63 19.50
C GLY A 45 -9.26 -11.08 19.35
N HIS A 46 -8.34 -10.13 19.16
CA HIS A 46 -6.92 -10.36 18.90
C HIS A 46 -6.08 -9.42 19.75
N VAL A 47 -5.01 -9.97 20.33
CA VAL A 47 -4.00 -9.24 21.09
C VAL A 47 -2.65 -9.57 20.45
N PRO A 48 -1.84 -8.59 20.03
CA PRO A 48 -0.50 -8.86 19.53
C PRO A 48 0.36 -9.52 20.61
N ASP A 49 1.11 -10.56 20.23
CA ASP A 49 2.08 -11.22 21.13
C ASP A 49 3.35 -10.39 21.34
N VAL A 50 3.55 -9.37 20.50
CA VAL A 50 4.69 -8.45 20.52
C VAL A 50 4.27 -7.08 21.02
N GLU A 51 5.23 -6.33 21.56
CA GLU A 51 4.96 -4.97 22.02
C GLU A 51 4.46 -4.09 20.87
N VAL A 52 3.29 -3.46 21.06
CA VAL A 52 2.61 -2.61 20.05
C VAL A 52 3.51 -1.50 19.51
N ALA A 53 4.48 -1.01 20.30
CA ALA A 53 5.45 -0.01 19.88
C ALA A 53 6.42 -0.51 18.79
N THR A 54 6.61 -1.82 18.68
CA THR A 54 7.51 -2.46 17.70
C THR A 54 6.82 -2.78 16.37
N ILE A 55 5.48 -2.80 16.36
CA ILE A 55 4.69 -3.06 15.17
C ILE A 55 4.72 -1.81 14.28
N VAL A 56 5.13 -1.95 13.03
CA VAL A 56 5.12 -0.87 12.04
C VAL A 56 3.71 -0.70 11.51
N ASN A 57 3.21 0.54 11.49
CA ASN A 57 1.92 0.84 10.87
C ASN A 57 2.05 0.68 9.34
N PRO A 58 1.35 -0.28 8.71
CA PRO A 58 1.49 -0.54 7.27
C PRO A 58 1.01 0.64 6.41
N LEU A 59 0.13 1.52 6.91
CA LEU A 59 -0.32 2.72 6.21
C LEU A 59 0.66 3.90 6.33
N LYS A 60 1.62 3.84 7.26
CA LYS A 60 2.64 4.89 7.48
C LYS A 60 4.05 4.46 7.06
N ALA A 61 4.27 3.17 6.82
CA ALA A 61 5.58 2.61 6.45
C ALA A 61 6.16 3.22 5.17
N GLU A 62 5.32 3.73 4.26
CA GLU A 62 5.76 4.30 2.98
C GLU A 62 6.26 5.75 3.07
N GLN A 63 6.14 6.44 4.22
CA GLN A 63 6.64 7.82 4.33
C GLN A 63 8.15 7.92 4.59
N HIS A 64 8.83 6.80 4.84
CA HIS A 64 10.27 6.77 5.11
C HIS A 64 11.02 5.65 4.38
N VAL A 65 10.53 5.21 3.21
CA VAL A 65 11.46 4.64 2.23
C VAL A 65 12.16 5.82 1.58
N GLU A 66 13.20 6.30 2.23
CA GLU A 66 14.27 7.01 1.54
C GLU A 66 14.68 6.07 0.40
N PHE A 67 14.26 6.38 -0.83
CA PHE A 67 14.70 5.73 -2.05
C PHE A 67 16.19 6.08 -2.26
N THR A 68 17.05 5.74 -1.30
CA THR A 68 18.50 5.67 -1.46
C THR A 68 18.86 4.35 -2.12
N LYS A 69 18.05 3.91 -3.09
CA LYS A 69 18.61 3.07 -4.14
C LYS A 69 19.49 4.03 -4.93
N ASN A 70 20.80 3.88 -4.75
CA ASN A 70 21.82 4.43 -5.64
C ASN A 70 21.54 3.93 -7.07
N LEU A 71 20.53 4.47 -7.73
CA LEU A 71 20.43 4.51 -9.16
C LEU A 71 21.43 5.58 -9.55
N ASN A 72 22.66 5.14 -9.83
CA ASN A 72 23.49 5.85 -10.79
C ASN A 72 22.65 5.98 -12.05
N SER A 73 21.89 7.08 -12.11
CA SER A 73 21.08 7.48 -13.24
C SER A 73 22.03 8.05 -14.28
N GLU A 74 22.86 7.17 -14.82
CA GLU A 74 23.13 7.31 -16.24
C GLU A 74 21.75 7.15 -16.88
N LYS A 75 21.26 8.21 -17.52
CA LYS A 75 20.01 8.20 -18.30
C LYS A 75 20.09 7.01 -19.25
N THR A 76 19.59 5.87 -18.80
CA THR A 76 19.49 4.67 -19.60
C THR A 76 18.34 4.96 -20.55
N SER A 77 18.68 5.36 -21.77
CA SER A 77 17.69 5.50 -22.83
C SER A 77 17.00 4.14 -22.97
N ILE A 78 15.75 4.05 -22.51
CA ILE A 78 14.96 2.84 -22.64
C ILE A 78 14.72 2.65 -24.14
N TYR A 79 15.21 1.54 -24.70
CA TYR A 79 14.99 1.20 -26.10
C TYR A 79 13.73 0.33 -26.21
N ILE A 80 12.64 0.92 -26.68
CA ILE A 80 11.40 0.21 -27.00
C ILE A 80 11.22 0.22 -28.52
N PRO A 81 11.38 -0.92 -29.22
CA PRO A 81 11.23 -0.96 -30.67
C PRO A 81 9.80 -0.56 -31.07
N ASN A 82 9.68 0.20 -32.16
CA ASN A 82 8.41 0.69 -32.73
C ASN A 82 7.59 1.64 -31.85
N ALA A 83 8.08 2.04 -30.67
CA ALA A 83 7.42 3.03 -29.83
C ALA A 83 7.82 4.46 -30.24
N LYS A 84 6.87 5.39 -30.11
CA LYS A 84 7.07 6.82 -30.35
C LYS A 84 7.22 7.53 -29.00
N LYS A 85 8.33 8.23 -28.81
CA LYS A 85 8.54 9.05 -27.61
C LYS A 85 7.72 10.33 -27.69
N LEU A 86 7.01 10.67 -26.62
CA LEU A 86 6.33 11.95 -26.45
C LEU A 86 7.30 12.96 -25.84
N ASP A 87 7.20 14.20 -26.31
CA ASP A 87 8.02 15.30 -25.80
C ASP A 87 7.34 15.91 -24.57
N THR A 88 7.86 15.57 -23.40
CA THR A 88 7.36 16.06 -22.10
C THR A 88 8.53 16.38 -21.17
N GLU A 89 8.41 17.49 -20.44
CA GLU A 89 9.51 18.01 -19.62
C GLU A 89 9.71 17.26 -18.29
N LEU A 90 8.62 16.70 -17.73
CA LEU A 90 8.61 16.13 -16.38
C LEU A 90 8.65 14.60 -16.34
N ALA A 91 8.43 13.94 -17.48
CA ALA A 91 8.36 12.49 -17.57
C ALA A 91 8.81 12.02 -18.96
N GLU A 92 9.14 10.74 -19.10
CA GLU A 92 9.34 10.12 -20.41
C GLU A 92 8.12 9.26 -20.75
N PHE A 93 7.36 9.68 -21.76
CA PHE A 93 6.23 8.91 -22.26
C PHE A 93 6.58 8.26 -23.60
N TYR A 94 6.10 7.04 -23.80
CA TYR A 94 6.23 6.28 -25.04
C TYR A 94 4.86 5.74 -25.43
N THR A 95 4.46 5.92 -26.67
CA THR A 95 3.26 5.31 -27.24
C THR A 95 3.65 4.16 -28.15
N LEU A 96 2.97 3.03 -28.02
CA LEU A 96 3.13 1.87 -28.87
C LEU A 96 1.78 1.55 -29.50
N ASP A 97 1.71 1.74 -30.82
CA ASP A 97 0.50 1.46 -31.58
C ASP A 97 0.29 -0.06 -31.66
N ASN A 98 -0.97 -0.50 -31.53
CA ASN A 98 -1.34 -1.93 -31.57
C ASN A 98 -0.60 -2.80 -30.53
N PHE A 99 -0.35 -2.25 -29.34
CA PHE A 99 0.20 -3.01 -28.22
C PHE A 99 -0.85 -4.02 -27.72
N LEU A 100 -0.58 -5.32 -27.94
CA LEU A 100 -1.50 -6.44 -27.72
C LEU A 100 -2.78 -6.32 -28.54
N ASN A 101 -2.79 -6.96 -29.71
CA ASN A 101 -4.00 -7.08 -30.49
C ASN A 101 -4.98 -8.10 -29.87
N SER A 102 -6.22 -8.15 -30.38
CA SER A 102 -7.26 -9.03 -29.82
C SER A 102 -6.87 -10.51 -29.81
N GLU A 103 -6.15 -10.99 -30.81
CA GLU A 103 -5.73 -12.39 -30.94
C GLU A 103 -4.59 -12.72 -29.96
N GLU A 104 -3.72 -11.76 -29.67
CA GLU A 104 -2.67 -11.90 -28.66
C GLU A 104 -3.27 -11.88 -27.24
N CYS A 105 -4.30 -11.06 -27.01
CA CYS A 105 -4.99 -10.96 -25.71
C CYS A 105 -5.65 -12.27 -25.29
N ASP A 106 -6.21 -13.02 -26.25
CA ASP A 106 -6.86 -14.32 -25.99
C ASP A 106 -5.87 -15.46 -25.69
N GLN A 107 -4.56 -15.20 -25.83
CA GLN A 107 -3.48 -16.18 -25.61
C GLN A 107 -2.66 -15.91 -24.33
N VAL A 108 -3.04 -14.90 -23.52
CA VAL A 108 -2.34 -14.52 -22.27
C VAL A 108 -2.99 -15.15 -21.04
#